data_AF-A0A3N5M0P3-F1
#
_entry.id   AF-A0A3N5M0P3-F1
#
_cell.length_a   1.000
_cell.length_b   1.000
_cell.length_c   1.000
_cell.angle_alpha   90.00
_cell.angle_beta   90.00
_cell.angle_gamma   90.00
#
_symmetry.space_group_name_H-M   'P 1'
#
loop_
_entity.id
_entity.type
_entity.pdbx_description
1 polymer ?
#
loop_
_entity_poly.entity_id
_entity_poly.type
_entity_poly.pdbx_seq_one_letter_code
_entity_poly.pdbx_strand_id
1 'polypeptide(L)'
;MALRAEPDLDLPRWPGIYHPFTGSISQPRIVQKAFHRESIRSRLKTGGLMDTILDQGVALILYLQSLADWLVPLMQFFSFLGTEEFFLIVAPALFWCYDAALGIRVGSFLMLSGVLNYVVKIGLHDPRPYWYDTRVKALSVETSFGIPSGHAEHAVTVWGAIAASLRKRWAWIAAVTLIFFIGLSRLFLGMHFPSDVLAGWLLGAAGLWLFLKLEGPVIVWLKKMSPGKQILVVFAGTIGLFLLGLLAKISLGAWTVPADWIQNAINATGVSEPIDPLALSGLVSNVGTLFGLAAGAILLPIYGGFDAGGPAWKRGVRFAIGLVGVLLLWRGLGAVLPRGEDMVSYALRYMRYALIGFWITGLSPLLFTRLGLAERSQTQSYQKVQPAN
;
A
#
# COMPACT_ATOMS: atom_id res chain seq x y z
N MET A 1 4.28 62.93 -4.58
CA MET A 1 3.21 61.94 -4.38
C MET A 1 3.57 60.71 -5.22
N ALA A 2 4.38 59.84 -4.65
CA ALA A 2 4.86 58.61 -5.28
C ALA A 2 4.51 57.48 -4.30
N LEU A 3 3.64 56.56 -4.73
CA LEU A 3 3.21 55.43 -3.91
C LEU A 3 4.20 54.27 -4.12
N ARG A 4 4.65 53.71 -2.99
CA ARG A 4 5.63 52.65 -2.84
C ARG A 4 5.08 51.31 -3.32
N ALA A 5 5.96 50.51 -3.91
CA ALA A 5 5.76 49.08 -4.15
C ALA A 5 5.77 48.30 -2.82
N GLU A 6 4.82 47.39 -2.66
CA GLU A 6 4.87 46.34 -1.63
C GLU A 6 5.61 45.11 -2.19
N PRO A 7 6.32 44.33 -1.34
CA PRO A 7 7.13 43.21 -1.78
C PRO A 7 6.29 41.94 -1.98
N ASP A 8 6.58 41.22 -3.08
CA ASP A 8 6.07 39.88 -3.38
C ASP A 8 6.37 38.90 -2.24
N LEU A 9 5.32 38.36 -1.63
CA LEU A 9 5.38 37.19 -0.75
C LEU A 9 5.37 35.93 -1.62
N ASP A 10 6.56 35.37 -1.86
CA ASP A 10 6.74 34.04 -2.45
C ASP A 10 6.17 32.96 -1.50
N LEU A 11 4.99 32.44 -1.83
CA LEU A 11 4.43 31.24 -1.19
C LEU A 11 4.87 29.97 -1.96
N PRO A 12 5.42 28.94 -1.29
CA PRO A 12 5.85 27.71 -1.97
C PRO A 12 4.64 26.90 -2.48
N ARG A 13 4.78 26.36 -3.70
CA ARG A 13 3.81 25.50 -4.38
C ARG A 13 3.70 24.13 -3.71
N TRP A 14 2.46 23.69 -3.50
CA TRP A 14 2.09 22.41 -2.89
C TRP A 14 2.12 21.26 -3.92
N PRO A 15 2.67 20.07 -3.60
CA PRO A 15 2.36 18.85 -4.35
C PRO A 15 1.16 18.16 -3.69
N GLY A 16 0.06 17.99 -4.43
CA GLY A 16 -1.00 17.02 -4.09
C GLY A 16 -2.35 17.57 -3.62
N ILE A 17 -2.87 18.65 -4.21
CA ILE A 17 -4.29 18.99 -4.10
C ILE A 17 -4.91 18.97 -5.50
N TYR A 18 -5.98 18.17 -5.63
CA TYR A 18 -6.86 18.06 -6.78
C TYR A 18 -7.18 19.44 -7.39
N HIS A 19 -6.83 19.63 -8.66
CA HIS A 19 -7.48 20.64 -9.50
C HIS A 19 -8.62 19.97 -10.28
N PRO A 20 -9.85 20.52 -10.25
CA PRO A 20 -10.89 20.07 -11.16
C PRO A 20 -10.51 20.45 -12.59
N PHE A 21 -10.29 19.44 -13.44
CA PHE A 21 -10.08 19.59 -14.88
C PHE A 21 -11.29 20.31 -15.49
N THR A 22 -11.13 21.59 -15.85
CA THR A 22 -12.05 22.33 -16.71
C THR A 22 -11.29 22.78 -17.95
N GLY A 23 -11.02 21.82 -18.84
CA GLY A 23 -10.39 22.05 -20.14
C GLY A 23 -11.14 21.30 -21.23
N SER A 24 -12.00 22.00 -21.97
CA SER A 24 -12.63 21.49 -23.19
C SER A 24 -11.55 21.32 -24.27
N ILE A 25 -11.17 20.08 -24.57
CA ILE A 25 -10.27 19.76 -25.69
C ILE A 25 -11.12 19.23 -26.85
N SER A 26 -11.35 20.07 -27.86
CA SER A 26 -11.82 19.63 -29.17
C SER A 26 -10.63 19.13 -30.00
N GLN A 27 -10.59 17.84 -30.32
CA GLN A 27 -9.65 17.29 -31.32
C GLN A 27 -10.37 16.87 -32.62
N PRO A 28 -9.74 17.04 -33.79
CA PRO A 28 -10.37 16.74 -35.09
C PRO A 28 -10.43 15.23 -35.38
N ARG A 29 -11.66 14.74 -35.60
CA ARG A 29 -12.07 13.31 -35.68
C ARG A 29 -11.52 12.49 -36.87
N ILE A 30 -10.76 13.06 -37.80
CA ILE A 30 -10.52 12.43 -39.13
C ILE A 30 -9.13 11.81 -39.28
N VAL A 31 -8.09 12.30 -38.58
CA VAL A 31 -6.72 11.76 -38.70
C VAL A 31 -6.49 10.53 -37.80
N GLN A 32 -7.24 10.40 -36.70
CA GLN A 32 -7.12 9.26 -35.78
C GLN A 32 -7.51 7.91 -36.41
N LYS A 33 -8.50 7.87 -37.31
CA LYS A 33 -9.03 6.58 -37.82
C LYS A 33 -8.10 5.85 -38.80
N ALA A 34 -7.26 6.57 -39.53
CA ALA A 34 -6.38 5.97 -40.56
C ALA A 34 -5.11 5.35 -39.94
N PHE A 35 -4.42 6.09 -39.06
CA PHE A 35 -3.28 5.57 -38.28
C PHE A 35 -3.67 4.38 -37.38
N HIS A 36 -4.92 4.39 -36.89
CA HIS A 36 -5.47 3.36 -36.00
C HIS A 36 -5.69 2.00 -36.67
N ARG A 37 -5.89 1.93 -37.99
CA ARG A 37 -6.05 0.65 -38.69
C ARG A 37 -4.72 -0.01 -39.05
N GLU A 38 -3.67 0.76 -39.27
CA GLU A 38 -2.36 0.22 -39.66
C GLU A 38 -1.53 -0.26 -38.46
N SER A 39 -1.52 0.45 -37.32
CA SER A 39 -0.75 0.02 -36.14
C SER A 39 -1.37 -1.20 -35.43
N ILE A 40 -2.70 -1.32 -35.43
CA ILE A 40 -3.40 -2.49 -34.88
C ILE A 40 -3.24 -3.70 -35.81
N ARG A 41 -3.33 -3.52 -37.13
CA ARG A 41 -3.10 -4.62 -38.09
C ARG A 41 -1.66 -5.08 -38.16
N SER A 42 -0.67 -4.21 -37.93
CA SER A 42 0.73 -4.63 -37.89
C SER A 42 1.06 -5.41 -36.61
N ARG A 43 0.54 -4.98 -35.45
CA ARG A 43 0.70 -5.70 -34.17
C ARG A 43 -0.05 -7.03 -34.12
N LEU A 44 -1.27 -7.10 -34.65
CA LEU A 44 -2.05 -8.35 -34.72
C LEU A 44 -1.43 -9.42 -35.66
N LYS A 45 -0.54 -9.02 -36.58
CA LYS A 45 0.13 -9.96 -37.49
C LYS A 45 1.41 -10.57 -36.90
N THR A 46 1.93 -10.02 -35.81
CA THR A 46 3.19 -10.44 -35.17
C THR A 46 3.10 -10.63 -33.65
N GLY A 47 1.95 -10.34 -33.03
CA GLY A 47 1.79 -10.29 -31.58
C GLY A 47 1.68 -11.65 -30.91
N GLY A 48 2.41 -11.82 -29.82
CA GLY A 48 2.29 -13.01 -28.97
C GLY A 48 0.97 -13.03 -28.18
N LEU A 49 0.70 -14.14 -27.47
CA LEU A 49 -0.44 -14.26 -26.57
C LEU A 49 -0.52 -13.08 -25.56
N MET A 50 0.63 -12.60 -25.09
CA MET A 50 0.71 -11.50 -24.13
C MET A 50 0.21 -10.18 -24.70
N ASP A 51 0.60 -9.81 -25.93
CA ASP A 51 0.12 -8.59 -26.59
C ASP A 51 -1.41 -8.63 -26.75
N THR A 52 -1.95 -9.81 -27.08
CA THR A 52 -3.40 -9.99 -27.20
C THR A 52 -4.12 -9.75 -25.87
N ILE A 53 -3.57 -10.25 -24.76
CA ILE A 53 -4.13 -10.03 -23.41
C ILE A 53 -4.09 -8.55 -23.03
N LEU A 54 -2.98 -7.86 -23.29
CA LEU A 54 -2.81 -6.44 -22.99
C LEU A 54 -3.76 -5.58 -23.85
N ASP A 55 -3.86 -5.85 -25.15
CA ASP A 55 -4.76 -5.14 -26.06
C ASP A 55 -6.24 -5.29 -25.67
N GLN A 56 -6.66 -6.48 -25.27
CA GLN A 56 -8.01 -6.71 -24.73
C GLN A 56 -8.22 -5.97 -23.41
N GLY A 57 -7.20 -5.93 -22.56
CA GLY A 57 -7.20 -5.15 -21.33
C GLY A 57 -7.38 -3.65 -21.58
N VAL A 58 -6.66 -3.09 -22.56
CA VAL A 58 -6.83 -1.69 -23.00
C VAL A 58 -8.26 -1.45 -23.48
N ALA A 59 -8.81 -2.35 -24.31
CA ALA A 59 -10.18 -2.19 -24.82
C ALA A 59 -11.22 -2.11 -23.69
N LEU A 60 -11.09 -2.97 -22.67
CA LEU A 60 -11.96 -2.92 -21.50
C LEU A 60 -11.81 -1.61 -20.72
N ILE A 61 -10.57 -1.16 -20.50
CA ILE A 61 -10.30 0.11 -19.77
C ILE A 61 -10.92 1.29 -20.51
N LEU A 62 -10.72 1.37 -21.83
CA LEU A 62 -11.30 2.44 -22.66
C LEU A 62 -12.82 2.41 -22.63
N TYR A 63 -13.43 1.22 -22.65
CA TYR A 63 -14.87 1.07 -22.46
C TYR A 63 -15.32 1.62 -21.09
N LEU A 64 -14.65 1.23 -20.00
CA LEU A 64 -14.97 1.72 -18.64
C LEU A 64 -14.84 3.24 -18.55
N GLN A 65 -13.76 3.81 -19.08
CA GLN A 65 -13.52 5.26 -19.13
C GLN A 65 -14.53 6.00 -20.01
N SER A 66 -15.24 5.31 -20.91
CA SER A 66 -16.28 5.91 -21.74
C SER A 66 -17.66 5.99 -21.08
N LEU A 67 -17.89 5.29 -19.96
CA LEU A 67 -19.23 5.11 -19.39
C LEU A 67 -19.84 6.44 -18.92
N ALA A 68 -19.17 7.13 -18.00
CA ALA A 68 -19.57 8.46 -17.54
C ALA A 68 -18.49 9.12 -16.67
N ASP A 69 -18.23 10.41 -16.86
CA ASP A 69 -17.24 11.16 -16.07
C ASP A 69 -17.65 11.30 -14.59
N TRP A 70 -18.94 11.27 -14.26
CA TRP A 70 -19.43 11.35 -12.88
C TRP A 70 -19.05 10.13 -12.03
N LEU A 71 -18.65 9.01 -12.65
CA LEU A 71 -18.18 7.82 -11.95
C LEU A 71 -16.74 7.99 -11.42
N VAL A 72 -15.95 8.93 -11.97
CA VAL A 72 -14.56 9.18 -11.56
C VAL A 72 -14.42 9.38 -10.05
N PRO A 73 -15.15 10.31 -9.38
CA PRO A 73 -15.02 10.50 -7.93
C PRO A 73 -15.43 9.26 -7.12
N LEU A 74 -16.42 8.49 -7.60
CA LEU A 74 -16.82 7.23 -6.95
C LEU A 74 -15.71 6.17 -7.04
N MET A 75 -15.08 6.05 -8.20
CA MET A 75 -13.95 5.13 -8.39
C MET A 75 -12.73 5.60 -7.61
N GLN A 76 -12.47 6.90 -7.51
CA GLN A 76 -11.42 7.45 -6.64
C GLN A 76 -11.69 7.15 -5.16
N PHE A 77 -12.95 7.22 -4.71
CA PHE A 77 -13.33 6.82 -3.35
C PHE A 77 -13.02 5.34 -3.08
N PHE A 78 -13.45 4.43 -3.96
CA PHE A 78 -13.12 3.01 -3.79
C PHE A 78 -11.61 2.76 -3.87
N SER A 79 -10.91 3.44 -4.76
CA SER A 79 -9.46 3.36 -4.83
C SER A 79 -8.80 3.83 -3.53
N PHE A 80 -9.29 4.92 -2.92
CA PHE A 80 -8.79 5.44 -1.64
C PHE A 80 -8.89 4.38 -0.53
N LEU A 81 -9.98 3.60 -0.48
CA LEU A 81 -10.13 2.50 0.48
C LEU A 81 -9.12 1.35 0.30
N GLY A 82 -8.36 1.36 -0.81
CA GLY A 82 -7.30 0.39 -1.12
C GLY A 82 -5.88 0.96 -0.99
N THR A 83 -5.69 2.21 -0.56
CA THR A 83 -4.34 2.79 -0.46
C THR A 83 -3.65 2.41 0.85
N GLU A 84 -2.32 2.44 0.83
CA GLU A 84 -1.52 2.21 2.03
C GLU A 84 -1.82 3.24 3.12
N GLU A 85 -2.03 4.51 2.77
CA GLU A 85 -2.35 5.58 3.74
C GLU A 85 -3.67 5.32 4.45
N PHE A 86 -4.69 4.85 3.73
CA PHE A 86 -5.96 4.48 4.35
C PHE A 86 -5.76 3.32 5.33
N PHE A 87 -4.99 2.31 4.96
CA PHE A 87 -4.72 1.19 5.85
C PHE A 87 -3.81 1.54 7.04
N LEU A 88 -2.93 2.53 6.89
CA LEU A 88 -2.15 3.11 7.99
C LEU A 88 -3.01 3.88 9.00
N ILE A 89 -4.27 4.18 8.66
CA ILE A 89 -5.28 4.70 9.59
C ILE A 89 -6.05 3.52 10.21
N VAL A 90 -6.50 2.57 9.38
CA VAL A 90 -7.32 1.43 9.82
C VAL A 90 -6.58 0.52 10.80
N ALA A 91 -5.36 0.09 10.51
CA ALA A 91 -4.65 -0.87 11.37
C ALA A 91 -4.35 -0.30 12.77
N PRO A 92 -3.86 0.95 12.93
CA PRO A 92 -3.75 1.58 14.24
C PRO A 92 -5.10 1.87 14.90
N ALA A 93 -6.16 2.19 14.15
CA ALA A 93 -7.50 2.33 14.72
C ALA A 93 -7.98 1.01 15.35
N LEU A 94 -7.80 -0.11 14.63
CA LEU A 94 -8.09 -1.45 15.16
C LEU A 94 -7.26 -1.71 16.43
N PHE A 95 -5.95 -1.44 16.36
CA PHE A 95 -5.04 -1.68 17.47
C PHE A 95 -5.40 -0.85 18.72
N TRP A 96 -5.57 0.47 18.59
CA TRP A 96 -5.76 1.39 19.71
C TRP A 96 -7.19 1.47 20.25
N CYS A 97 -8.20 1.15 19.43
CA CYS A 97 -9.61 1.46 19.73
C CYS A 97 -10.57 0.28 19.70
N TYR A 98 -10.15 -0.88 19.19
CA TYR A 98 -11.04 -2.04 19.03
C TYR A 98 -10.45 -3.32 19.61
N ASP A 99 -9.42 -3.86 18.96
CA ASP A 99 -8.78 -5.11 19.34
C ASP A 99 -7.29 -5.05 18.95
N ALA A 100 -6.43 -5.05 19.97
CA ALA A 100 -4.99 -4.95 19.81
C ALA A 100 -4.39 -6.14 19.02
N ALA A 101 -4.91 -7.35 19.22
CA ALA A 101 -4.43 -8.52 18.49
C ALA A 101 -4.79 -8.41 17.01
N LEU A 102 -6.02 -7.98 16.70
CA LEU A 102 -6.47 -7.76 15.32
C LEU A 102 -5.66 -6.66 14.63
N GLY A 103 -5.38 -5.55 15.32
CA GLY A 103 -4.57 -4.46 14.78
C GLY A 103 -3.14 -4.89 14.44
N ILE A 104 -2.47 -5.64 15.34
CA ILE A 104 -1.15 -6.22 15.07
C ILE A 104 -1.20 -7.21 13.90
N ARG A 105 -2.23 -8.08 13.88
CA ARG A 105 -2.44 -9.08 12.83
C ARG A 105 -2.55 -8.42 11.46
N VAL A 106 -3.49 -7.47 11.32
CA VAL A 106 -3.72 -6.74 10.06
C VAL A 106 -2.50 -5.93 9.66
N GLY A 107 -1.89 -5.18 10.59
CA GLY A 107 -0.73 -4.35 10.30
C GLY A 107 0.49 -5.16 9.85
N SER A 108 0.83 -6.24 10.56
CA SER A 108 1.95 -7.10 10.20
C SER A 108 1.71 -7.84 8.88
N PHE A 109 0.49 -8.33 8.65
CA PHE A 109 0.16 -8.99 7.39
C PHE A 109 0.21 -8.01 6.21
N LEU A 110 -0.26 -6.77 6.38
CA LEU A 110 -0.17 -5.73 5.35
C LEU A 110 1.28 -5.48 4.95
N MET A 111 2.18 -5.27 5.90
CA MET A 111 3.60 -5.05 5.60
C MET A 111 4.23 -6.25 4.89
N LEU A 112 3.91 -7.48 5.33
CA LEU A 112 4.39 -8.70 4.67
C LEU A 112 3.85 -8.82 3.24
N SER A 113 2.57 -8.50 3.02
CA SER A 113 1.97 -8.48 1.68
C SER A 113 2.64 -7.45 0.77
N GLY A 114 2.97 -6.25 1.28
CA GLY A 114 3.72 -5.25 0.53
C GLY A 114 5.11 -5.72 0.07
N VAL A 115 5.80 -6.54 0.88
CA VAL A 115 7.05 -7.19 0.47
C VAL A 115 6.82 -8.19 -0.66
N LEU A 116 5.82 -9.07 -0.51
CA LEU A 116 5.50 -10.08 -1.53
C LEU A 116 5.09 -9.41 -2.85
N ASN A 117 4.25 -8.38 -2.78
CA ASN A 117 3.85 -7.57 -3.91
C ASN A 117 5.06 -7.02 -4.65
N TYR A 118 6.02 -6.42 -3.94
CA TYR A 118 7.25 -5.90 -4.53
C TYR A 118 8.04 -7.01 -5.25
N VAL A 119 8.29 -8.14 -4.60
CA VAL A 119 9.06 -9.24 -5.20
C VAL A 119 8.41 -9.74 -6.49
N VAL A 120 7.09 -9.94 -6.49
CA VAL A 120 6.36 -10.40 -7.68
C VAL A 120 6.32 -9.32 -8.77
N LYS A 121 6.16 -8.03 -8.38
CA LYS A 121 6.25 -6.89 -9.32
C LYS A 121 7.55 -6.86 -10.08
N ILE A 122 8.68 -7.04 -9.38
CA ILE A 122 9.99 -7.07 -10.00
C ILE A 122 10.16 -8.31 -10.89
N GLY A 123 9.71 -9.47 -10.42
CA GLY A 123 9.80 -10.72 -11.18
C GLY A 123 9.02 -10.71 -12.50
N LEU A 124 7.87 -10.04 -12.55
CA LEU A 124 7.00 -9.99 -13.73
C LEU A 124 7.18 -8.72 -14.57
N HIS A 125 7.51 -7.58 -13.96
CA HIS A 125 7.91 -6.32 -14.61
C HIS A 125 7.02 -5.81 -15.77
N ASP A 126 5.71 -6.12 -15.74
CA ASP A 126 4.77 -5.66 -16.76
C ASP A 126 4.45 -4.15 -16.64
N PRO A 127 4.17 -3.48 -17.78
CA PRO A 127 3.82 -2.07 -17.80
C PRO A 127 2.43 -1.82 -17.23
N ARG A 128 2.14 -0.55 -16.93
CA ARG A 128 0.77 -0.09 -16.68
C ARG A 128 0.04 0.20 -18.00
N PRO A 129 -1.31 0.22 -18.01
CA PRO A 129 -2.09 0.51 -19.20
C PRO A 129 -1.68 1.81 -19.92
N TYR A 130 -1.51 2.90 -19.18
CA TYR A 130 -1.11 4.20 -19.74
C TYR A 130 0.40 4.29 -20.08
N TRP A 131 1.21 3.32 -19.66
CA TRP A 131 2.60 3.18 -20.14
C TRP A 131 2.63 2.44 -21.48
N TYR A 132 1.72 1.49 -21.65
CA TYR A 132 1.59 0.66 -22.85
C TYR A 132 0.84 1.37 -24.00
N ASP A 133 -0.26 2.07 -23.70
CA ASP A 133 -1.12 2.71 -24.69
C ASP A 133 -1.54 4.13 -24.27
N THR A 134 -1.19 5.11 -25.11
CA THR A 134 -1.43 6.53 -24.87
C THR A 134 -2.90 6.96 -24.92
N ARG A 135 -3.81 6.08 -25.38
CA ARG A 135 -5.25 6.35 -25.37
C ARG A 135 -5.85 6.23 -23.97
N VAL A 136 -5.22 5.46 -23.08
CA VAL A 136 -5.69 5.26 -21.71
C VAL A 136 -5.41 6.51 -20.89
N LYS A 137 -6.45 7.07 -20.26
CA LYS A 137 -6.29 8.23 -19.37
C LYS A 137 -5.73 7.77 -18.02
N ALA A 138 -4.67 8.40 -17.53
CA ALA A 138 -4.17 8.20 -16.18
C ALA A 138 -4.96 9.08 -15.20
N LEU A 139 -6.02 8.53 -14.59
CA LEU A 139 -6.87 9.25 -13.63
C LEU A 139 -6.35 9.19 -12.18
N SER A 140 -5.15 8.64 -12.02
CA SER A 140 -4.34 8.53 -10.81
C SER A 140 -2.87 8.36 -11.26
N VAL A 141 -1.90 8.46 -10.36
CA VAL A 141 -0.48 8.31 -10.69
C VAL A 141 0.15 7.23 -9.85
N GLU A 142 0.96 6.38 -10.48
CA GLU A 142 1.74 5.33 -9.86
C GLU A 142 3.09 5.18 -10.58
N THR A 143 4.15 4.89 -9.85
CA THR A 143 5.52 4.79 -10.40
C THR A 143 6.03 3.35 -10.50
N SER A 144 5.41 2.41 -9.79
CA SER A 144 5.77 0.98 -9.79
C SER A 144 5.16 0.20 -10.96
N PHE A 145 5.68 -1.00 -11.26
CA PHE A 145 5.13 -1.90 -12.28
C PHE A 145 3.62 -2.17 -12.13
N GLY A 146 2.96 -2.66 -13.18
CA GLY A 146 1.53 -2.97 -13.20
C GLY A 146 1.18 -4.20 -12.37
N ILE A 147 1.64 -5.37 -12.80
CA ILE A 147 1.28 -6.66 -12.19
C ILE A 147 2.15 -6.98 -10.96
N PRO A 148 1.60 -7.57 -9.89
CA PRO A 148 0.18 -7.58 -9.50
C PRO A 148 -0.27 -6.24 -8.91
N SER A 149 -1.56 -5.96 -8.92
CA SER A 149 -2.11 -4.74 -8.34
C SER A 149 -2.02 -4.76 -6.80
N GLY A 150 -1.24 -3.84 -6.22
CA GLY A 150 -1.10 -3.71 -4.75
C GLY A 150 -2.42 -3.33 -4.07
N HIS A 151 -3.22 -2.43 -4.65
CA HIS A 151 -4.54 -2.09 -4.09
C HIS A 151 -5.48 -3.32 -4.02
N ALA A 152 -5.48 -4.14 -5.09
CA ALA A 152 -6.30 -5.35 -5.13
C ALA A 152 -5.81 -6.40 -4.11
N GLU A 153 -4.50 -6.58 -3.99
CA GLU A 153 -3.89 -7.48 -3.01
C GLU A 153 -4.15 -7.02 -1.56
N HIS A 154 -3.82 -5.76 -1.24
CA HIS A 154 -3.99 -5.22 0.11
C HIS A 154 -5.45 -5.17 0.55
N ALA A 155 -6.39 -4.97 -0.38
CA ALA A 155 -7.81 -5.12 -0.09
C ALA A 155 -8.16 -6.53 0.42
N VAL A 156 -7.65 -7.58 -0.23
CA VAL A 156 -7.84 -8.97 0.25
C VAL A 156 -7.16 -9.17 1.59
N THR A 157 -5.93 -8.69 1.74
CA THR A 157 -5.15 -8.78 2.98
C THR A 157 -5.92 -8.18 4.17
N VAL A 158 -6.34 -6.91 4.07
CA VAL A 158 -6.94 -6.17 5.18
C VAL A 158 -8.38 -6.60 5.40
N TRP A 159 -9.23 -6.49 4.39
CA TRP A 159 -10.67 -6.78 4.54
C TRP A 159 -10.92 -8.27 4.76
N GLY A 160 -10.13 -9.14 4.13
CA GLY A 160 -10.18 -10.58 4.36
C GLY A 160 -9.72 -10.97 5.76
N ALA A 161 -8.63 -10.40 6.29
CA ALA A 161 -8.18 -10.67 7.66
C ALA A 161 -9.18 -10.18 8.71
N ILE A 162 -9.82 -9.02 8.49
CA ILE A 162 -10.90 -8.52 9.34
C ILE A 162 -12.10 -9.47 9.29
N ALA A 163 -12.58 -9.85 8.11
CA ALA A 163 -13.71 -10.76 7.95
C ALA A 163 -13.45 -12.15 8.58
N ALA A 164 -12.25 -12.70 8.38
CA ALA A 164 -11.82 -13.95 8.98
C ALA A 164 -11.79 -13.89 10.51
N SER A 165 -11.39 -12.74 11.07
CA SER A 165 -11.35 -12.53 12.53
C SER A 165 -12.75 -12.37 13.12
N LEU A 166 -13.66 -11.69 12.43
CA LEU A 166 -15.05 -11.52 12.86
C LEU A 166 -15.88 -12.82 12.78
N ARG A 167 -15.54 -13.72 11.85
CA ARG A 167 -16.24 -15.01 11.62
C ARG A 167 -17.75 -14.86 11.40
N LYS A 168 -18.18 -13.74 10.78
CA LYS A 168 -19.58 -13.48 10.44
C LYS A 168 -19.77 -13.50 8.94
N ARG A 169 -20.85 -14.13 8.46
CA ARG A 169 -21.19 -14.19 7.03
C ARG A 169 -21.32 -12.80 6.40
N TRP A 170 -21.96 -11.85 7.09
CA TRP A 170 -22.11 -10.48 6.60
C TRP A 170 -20.76 -9.76 6.43
N ALA A 171 -19.77 -10.06 7.27
CA ALA A 171 -18.44 -9.45 7.18
C ALA A 171 -17.70 -9.93 5.92
N TRP A 172 -17.84 -11.21 5.56
CA TRP A 172 -17.31 -11.74 4.31
C TRP A 172 -18.00 -11.15 3.08
N ILE A 173 -19.33 -10.98 3.11
CA ILE A 173 -20.07 -10.33 2.02
C ILE A 173 -19.58 -8.89 1.83
N ALA A 174 -19.43 -8.13 2.93
CA ALA A 174 -18.91 -6.77 2.88
C ALA A 174 -17.46 -6.73 2.35
N ALA A 175 -16.58 -7.61 2.84
CA ALA A 175 -15.19 -7.68 2.40
C ALA A 175 -15.08 -7.99 0.90
N VAL A 176 -15.78 -9.02 0.40
CA VAL A 176 -15.77 -9.38 -1.03
C VAL A 176 -16.30 -8.23 -1.90
N THR A 177 -17.35 -7.54 -1.44
CA THR A 177 -17.91 -6.38 -2.14
C THR A 177 -16.87 -5.26 -2.24
N LEU A 178 -16.21 -4.91 -1.13
CA LEU A 178 -15.16 -3.89 -1.12
C LEU A 178 -13.96 -4.28 -1.99
N ILE A 179 -13.47 -5.51 -1.88
CA ILE A 179 -12.35 -6.04 -2.68
C ILE A 179 -12.66 -5.93 -4.17
N PHE A 180 -13.88 -6.29 -4.57
CA PHE A 180 -14.33 -6.19 -5.95
C PHE A 180 -14.33 -4.74 -6.44
N PHE A 181 -14.95 -3.81 -5.71
CA PHE A 181 -15.03 -2.41 -6.13
C PHE A 181 -13.67 -1.70 -6.08
N ILE A 182 -12.79 -2.04 -5.14
CA ILE A 182 -11.40 -1.58 -5.14
C ILE A 182 -10.70 -2.04 -6.41
N GLY A 183 -10.78 -3.33 -6.78
CA GLY A 183 -10.18 -3.83 -8.02
C GLY A 183 -10.76 -3.17 -9.28
N LEU A 184 -12.09 -3.04 -9.36
CA LEU A 184 -12.78 -2.37 -10.47
C LEU A 184 -12.34 -0.92 -10.63
N SER A 185 -12.17 -0.20 -9.51
CA SER A 185 -11.70 1.19 -9.54
C SER A 185 -10.34 1.32 -10.21
N ARG A 186 -9.44 0.34 -10.06
CA ARG A 186 -8.10 0.37 -10.65
C ARG A 186 -8.11 0.22 -12.16
N LEU A 187 -9.07 -0.54 -12.70
CA LEU A 187 -9.30 -0.63 -14.14
C LEU A 187 -9.87 0.68 -14.67
N PHE A 188 -10.89 1.22 -14.02
CA PHE A 188 -11.54 2.46 -14.42
C PHE A 188 -10.57 3.65 -14.42
N LEU A 189 -9.73 3.76 -13.39
CA LEU A 189 -8.73 4.81 -13.28
C LEU A 189 -7.54 4.65 -14.24
N GLY A 190 -7.50 3.56 -15.03
CA GLY A 190 -6.46 3.28 -16.00
C GLY A 190 -5.14 2.79 -15.39
N MET A 191 -5.15 2.38 -14.12
CA MET A 191 -3.92 2.09 -13.36
C MET A 191 -3.40 0.67 -13.56
N HIS A 192 -4.29 -0.26 -13.91
CA HIS A 192 -4.01 -1.68 -13.94
C HIS A 192 -4.79 -2.37 -15.05
N PHE A 193 -4.19 -3.41 -15.63
CA PHE A 193 -4.90 -4.36 -16.48
C PHE A 193 -5.78 -5.31 -15.64
N PRO A 194 -6.78 -5.96 -16.25
CA PRO A 194 -7.56 -7.01 -15.57
C PRO A 194 -6.70 -8.15 -15.02
N SER A 195 -5.63 -8.52 -15.74
CA SER A 195 -4.62 -9.49 -15.29
C SER A 195 -3.95 -9.05 -13.99
N ASP A 196 -3.61 -7.77 -13.84
CA ASP A 196 -2.95 -7.25 -12.65
C ASP A 196 -3.85 -7.34 -11.42
N VAL A 197 -5.13 -7.00 -11.59
CA VAL A 197 -6.14 -7.06 -10.51
C VAL A 197 -6.40 -8.50 -10.11
N LEU A 198 -6.56 -9.40 -11.08
CA LEU A 198 -6.74 -10.82 -10.83
C LEU A 198 -5.51 -11.42 -10.11
N ALA A 199 -4.30 -11.11 -10.58
CA ALA A 199 -3.07 -11.54 -9.94
C ALA A 199 -2.95 -11.00 -8.50
N GLY A 200 -3.35 -9.74 -8.26
CA GLY A 200 -3.40 -9.15 -6.93
C GLY A 200 -4.38 -9.86 -6.00
N TRP A 201 -5.59 -10.18 -6.49
CA TRP A 201 -6.56 -10.96 -5.71
C TRP A 201 -6.06 -12.37 -5.38
N LEU A 202 -5.45 -13.06 -6.35
CA LEU A 202 -4.89 -14.39 -6.15
C LEU A 202 -3.72 -14.38 -5.16
N LEU A 203 -2.80 -13.43 -5.30
CA LEU A 203 -1.67 -13.27 -4.38
C LEU A 203 -2.16 -12.94 -2.97
N GLY A 204 -3.12 -12.03 -2.84
CA GLY A 204 -3.72 -11.68 -1.56
C GLY A 204 -4.49 -12.84 -0.92
N ALA A 205 -5.23 -13.63 -1.70
CA ALA A 205 -5.99 -14.78 -1.19
C ALA A 205 -5.06 -15.92 -0.74
N ALA A 206 -4.03 -16.22 -1.53
CA ALA A 206 -3.00 -17.19 -1.16
C ALA A 206 -2.23 -16.73 0.08
N GLY A 207 -1.86 -15.45 0.13
CA GLY A 207 -1.23 -14.81 1.29
C GLY A 207 -2.10 -14.89 2.53
N LEU A 208 -3.40 -14.60 2.44
CA LEU A 208 -4.34 -14.65 3.56
C LEU A 208 -4.48 -16.07 4.10
N TRP A 209 -4.64 -17.06 3.20
CA TRP A 209 -4.69 -18.47 3.59
C TRP A 209 -3.42 -18.89 4.32
N LEU A 210 -2.26 -18.57 3.76
CA LEU A 210 -0.97 -18.93 4.34
C LEU A 210 -0.76 -18.24 5.69
N PHE A 211 -1.08 -16.95 5.78
CA PHE A 211 -0.95 -16.15 6.98
C PHE A 211 -1.81 -16.72 8.11
N LEU A 212 -3.10 -16.99 7.86
CA LEU A 212 -4.01 -17.58 8.86
C LEU A 212 -3.56 -18.99 9.31
N LYS A 213 -2.92 -19.75 8.43
CA LYS A 213 -2.38 -21.08 8.76
C LYS A 213 -1.10 -21.00 9.59
N LEU A 214 -0.23 -20.04 9.33
CA LEU A 214 1.10 -19.94 9.93
C LEU A 214 1.18 -19.03 11.15
N GLU A 215 0.28 -18.06 11.32
CA GLU A 215 0.37 -17.09 12.42
C GLU A 215 0.45 -17.74 13.80
N GLY A 216 -0.41 -18.72 14.09
CA GLY A 216 -0.46 -19.43 15.36
C GLY A 216 0.84 -20.20 15.64
N PRO A 217 1.25 -21.11 14.74
CA PRO A 217 2.52 -21.82 14.85
C PRO A 217 3.73 -20.90 15.03
N VAL A 218 3.82 -19.81 14.27
CA VAL A 218 4.93 -18.85 14.34
C VAL A 218 4.94 -18.14 15.70
N ILE A 219 3.79 -17.67 16.19
CA ILE A 219 3.68 -17.03 17.50
C ILE A 219 4.07 -18.00 18.62
N VAL A 220 3.60 -19.25 18.57
CA VAL A 220 3.96 -20.28 19.56
C VAL A 220 5.46 -20.57 19.53
N TRP A 221 6.06 -20.65 18.36
CA TRP A 221 7.50 -20.86 18.21
C TRP A 221 8.31 -19.67 18.76
N LEU A 222 7.93 -18.43 18.43
CA LEU A 222 8.59 -17.22 18.97
C LEU A 222 8.50 -17.15 20.49
N LYS A 223 7.35 -17.50 21.08
CA LYS A 223 7.14 -17.48 22.54
C LYS A 223 8.04 -18.46 23.32
N LYS A 224 8.69 -19.42 22.65
CA LYS A 224 9.70 -20.29 23.28
C LYS A 224 11.03 -19.58 23.54
N MET A 225 11.23 -18.40 22.97
CA MET A 225 12.47 -17.64 23.06
C MET A 225 12.35 -16.47 24.05
N SER A 226 13.47 -16.01 24.61
CA SER A 226 13.49 -14.75 25.36
C SER A 226 13.14 -13.57 24.46
N PRO A 227 12.56 -12.48 24.98
CA PRO A 227 12.16 -11.32 24.16
C PRO A 227 13.29 -10.76 23.30
N GLY A 228 14.52 -10.68 23.83
CA GLY A 228 15.68 -10.24 23.05
C GLY A 228 16.00 -11.15 21.86
N LYS A 229 15.88 -12.48 22.03
CA LYS A 229 16.03 -13.44 20.93
C LYS A 229 14.89 -13.32 19.92
N GLN A 230 13.66 -13.07 20.35
CA GLN A 230 12.53 -12.83 19.45
C GLN A 230 12.78 -11.60 18.57
N ILE A 231 13.21 -10.48 19.17
CA ILE A 231 13.53 -9.25 18.44
C ILE A 231 14.65 -9.50 17.42
N LEU A 232 15.71 -10.21 17.81
CA LEU A 232 16.82 -10.55 16.91
C LEU A 232 16.36 -11.40 15.71
N VAL A 233 15.54 -12.42 15.96
CA VAL A 233 15.00 -13.30 14.92
C VAL A 233 14.09 -12.52 13.96
N VAL A 234 13.21 -11.67 14.48
CA VAL A 234 12.35 -10.81 13.65
C VAL A 234 13.19 -9.85 12.83
N PHE A 235 14.17 -9.18 13.44
CA PHE A 235 15.09 -8.30 12.72
C PHE A 235 15.76 -9.03 11.56
N ALA A 236 16.41 -10.18 11.84
CA ALA A 236 17.04 -11.01 10.82
C ALA A 236 16.06 -11.45 9.72
N GLY A 237 14.83 -11.80 10.09
CA GLY A 237 13.76 -12.11 9.13
C GLY A 237 13.43 -10.93 8.21
N THR A 238 13.29 -9.72 8.76
CA THR A 238 13.04 -8.52 7.93
C THR A 238 14.21 -8.15 7.02
N ILE A 239 15.45 -8.40 7.46
CA ILE A 239 16.63 -8.26 6.60
C ILE A 239 16.62 -9.33 5.49
N GLY A 240 16.26 -10.58 5.80
CA GLY A 240 16.09 -11.63 4.80
C GLY A 240 15.03 -11.29 3.74
N LEU A 241 13.91 -10.70 4.15
CA LEU A 241 12.87 -10.20 3.25
C LEU A 241 13.36 -9.04 2.35
N PHE A 242 14.14 -8.11 2.91
CA PHE A 242 14.78 -7.06 2.12
C PHE A 242 15.76 -7.65 1.09
N LEU A 243 16.60 -8.59 1.51
CA LEU A 243 17.55 -9.27 0.64
C LEU A 243 16.86 -10.06 -0.47
N LEU A 244 15.69 -10.66 -0.20
CA LEU A 244 14.88 -11.32 -1.22
C LEU A 244 14.40 -10.33 -2.29
N GLY A 245 13.89 -9.17 -1.89
CA GLY A 245 13.49 -8.12 -2.84
C GLY A 245 14.69 -7.52 -3.59
N LEU A 246 15.83 -7.36 -2.92
CA LEU A 246 17.07 -6.93 -3.56
C LEU A 246 17.57 -7.97 -4.59
N LEU A 247 17.50 -9.26 -4.25
CA LEU A 247 17.85 -10.35 -5.15
C LEU A 247 16.93 -10.39 -6.38
N ALA A 248 15.63 -10.19 -6.19
CA ALA A 248 14.69 -10.04 -7.30
C ALA A 248 15.11 -8.89 -8.24
N LYS A 249 15.48 -7.72 -7.68
CA LYS A 249 15.96 -6.57 -8.47
C LYS A 249 17.26 -6.89 -9.20
N ILE A 250 18.23 -7.51 -8.53
CA ILE A 250 19.51 -7.91 -9.13
C ILE A 250 19.29 -8.95 -10.25
N SER A 251 18.31 -9.84 -10.11
CA SER A 251 18.02 -10.89 -11.09
C SER A 251 17.57 -10.36 -12.46
N LEU A 252 17.15 -9.09 -12.55
CA LEU A 252 16.84 -8.42 -13.81
C LEU A 252 18.08 -8.15 -14.68
N GLY A 253 19.29 -8.23 -14.11
CA GLY A 253 20.54 -8.05 -14.85
C GLY A 253 20.62 -6.67 -15.51
N ALA A 254 20.74 -6.65 -16.84
CA ALA A 254 20.86 -5.42 -17.63
C ALA A 254 19.51 -4.88 -18.14
N TRP A 255 18.38 -5.45 -17.70
CA TRP A 255 17.06 -4.96 -18.09
C TRP A 255 16.86 -3.53 -17.60
N THR A 256 16.30 -2.69 -18.46
CA THR A 256 15.97 -1.29 -18.15
C THR A 256 14.57 -0.97 -18.61
N VAL A 257 13.94 0.02 -17.97
CA VAL A 257 12.59 0.45 -18.33
C VAL A 257 12.60 0.98 -19.77
N PRO A 258 11.75 0.44 -20.67
CA PRO A 258 11.67 0.92 -22.06
C PRO A 258 11.40 2.42 -22.13
N ALA A 259 12.11 3.12 -23.01
CA ALA A 259 11.98 4.58 -23.17
C ALA A 259 10.55 5.00 -23.53
N ASP A 260 9.86 4.20 -24.35
CA ASP A 260 8.47 4.46 -24.73
C ASP A 260 7.52 4.43 -23.53
N TRP A 261 7.75 3.54 -22.55
CA TRP A 261 6.94 3.48 -21.33
C TRP A 261 7.09 4.74 -20.50
N ILE A 262 8.33 5.23 -20.37
CA ILE A 262 8.64 6.47 -19.66
C ILE A 262 7.95 7.64 -20.35
N GLN A 263 8.09 7.76 -21.67
CA GLN A 263 7.49 8.86 -22.43
C GLN A 263 5.96 8.83 -22.38
N ASN A 264 5.36 7.65 -22.51
CA ASN A 264 3.91 7.48 -22.40
C ASN A 264 3.40 7.84 -20.99
N ALA A 265 4.12 7.45 -19.95
CA ALA A 265 3.80 7.81 -18.57
C ALA A 265 3.83 9.32 -18.33
N ILE A 266 4.87 10.01 -18.82
CA ILE A 266 5.00 11.47 -18.76
C ILE A 266 3.82 12.13 -19.50
N ASN A 267 3.53 11.68 -20.72
CA ASN A 267 2.45 12.23 -21.54
C ASN A 267 1.07 12.06 -20.89
N ALA A 268 0.83 10.92 -20.23
CA ALA A 268 -0.47 10.61 -19.63
C ALA A 268 -0.69 11.33 -18.28
N THR A 269 0.37 11.55 -17.51
CA THR A 269 0.27 12.11 -16.14
C THR A 269 0.60 13.60 -16.05
N GLY A 270 1.35 14.14 -17.03
CA GLY A 270 1.87 15.50 -17.00
C GLY A 270 2.96 15.73 -15.94
N VAL A 271 3.43 14.67 -15.27
CA VAL A 271 4.50 14.73 -14.28
C VAL A 271 5.84 14.62 -15.00
N SER A 272 6.74 15.57 -14.73
CA SER A 272 8.05 15.65 -15.37
C SER A 272 9.07 14.63 -14.83
N GLU A 273 8.78 14.03 -13.66
CA GLU A 273 9.64 13.00 -13.09
C GLU A 273 9.39 11.64 -13.76
N PRO A 274 10.45 10.91 -14.17
CA PRO A 274 10.30 9.60 -14.77
C PRO A 274 9.78 8.58 -13.76
N ILE A 275 9.06 7.57 -14.27
CA ILE A 275 8.67 6.40 -13.48
C ILE A 275 9.92 5.67 -12.97
N ASP A 276 9.88 5.24 -11.72
CA ASP A 276 10.95 4.42 -11.12
C ASP A 276 10.36 3.13 -10.52
N PRO A 277 10.06 2.13 -11.37
CA PRO A 277 9.48 0.88 -10.90
C PRO A 277 10.44 -0.03 -10.17
N LEU A 278 11.73 0.33 -10.12
CA LEU A 278 12.79 -0.42 -9.46
C LEU A 278 13.21 0.20 -8.12
N ALA A 279 12.55 1.26 -7.68
CA ALA A 279 12.79 1.92 -6.39
C ALA A 279 12.63 0.93 -5.24
N LEU A 280 13.61 0.87 -4.34
CA LEU A 280 13.56 -0.02 -3.16
C LEU A 280 12.89 0.67 -1.96
N SER A 281 12.61 1.97 -2.05
CA SER A 281 12.03 2.74 -0.96
C SER A 281 10.75 2.15 -0.38
N GLY A 282 9.84 1.63 -1.21
CA GLY A 282 8.63 0.93 -0.75
C GLY A 282 8.96 -0.34 0.05
N LEU A 283 9.82 -1.20 -0.50
CA LEU A 283 10.29 -2.43 0.15
C LEU A 283 10.91 -2.13 1.53
N VAL A 284 11.82 -1.16 1.59
CA VAL A 284 12.52 -0.76 2.83
C VAL A 284 11.54 -0.24 3.88
N SER A 285 10.54 0.52 3.45
CA SER A 285 9.49 1.05 4.35
C SER A 285 8.65 -0.08 4.96
N ASN A 286 8.28 -1.09 4.15
CA ASN A 286 7.51 -2.25 4.59
C ASN A 286 8.30 -3.11 5.59
N VAL A 287 9.55 -3.49 5.28
CA VAL A 287 10.35 -4.33 6.20
C VAL A 287 10.70 -3.60 7.50
N GLY A 288 10.96 -2.29 7.45
CA GLY A 288 11.22 -1.48 8.64
C GLY A 288 9.99 -1.40 9.53
N THR A 289 8.82 -1.08 8.95
CA THR A 289 7.56 -1.02 9.70
C THR A 289 7.19 -2.37 10.30
N LEU A 290 7.37 -3.47 9.55
CA LEU A 290 7.14 -4.83 10.05
C LEU A 290 8.00 -5.14 11.28
N PHE A 291 9.29 -4.81 11.22
CA PHE A 291 10.20 -4.98 12.36
C PHE A 291 9.73 -4.15 13.56
N GLY A 292 9.40 -2.87 13.36
CA GLY A 292 8.92 -1.98 14.40
C GLY A 292 7.64 -2.48 15.08
N LEU A 293 6.63 -2.87 14.28
CA LEU A 293 5.36 -3.40 14.76
C LEU A 293 5.58 -4.65 15.61
N ALA A 294 6.40 -5.58 15.13
CA ALA A 294 6.68 -6.83 15.82
C ALA A 294 7.52 -6.61 17.10
N ALA A 295 8.55 -5.76 17.06
CA ALA A 295 9.34 -5.42 18.24
C ALA A 295 8.48 -4.76 19.33
N GLY A 296 7.59 -3.84 18.95
CA GLY A 296 6.64 -3.22 19.88
C GLY A 296 5.69 -4.25 20.48
N ALA A 297 5.14 -5.15 19.66
CA ALA A 297 4.26 -6.22 20.13
C ALA A 297 4.96 -7.22 21.07
N ILE A 298 6.24 -7.53 20.85
CA ILE A 298 7.05 -8.40 21.72
C ILE A 298 7.30 -7.75 23.09
N LEU A 299 7.58 -6.44 23.11
CA LEU A 299 7.86 -5.72 24.36
C LEU A 299 6.59 -5.32 25.12
N LEU A 300 5.44 -5.24 24.44
CA LEU A 300 4.18 -4.79 25.02
C LEU A 300 3.79 -5.54 26.31
N PRO A 301 3.85 -6.89 26.40
CA PRO A 301 3.57 -7.61 27.65
C PRO A 301 4.56 -7.29 28.78
N ILE A 302 5.83 -7.03 28.46
CA ILE A 302 6.87 -6.67 29.45
C ILE A 302 6.54 -5.32 30.09
N TYR A 303 5.91 -4.43 29.32
CA TYR A 303 5.45 -3.13 29.78
C TYR A 303 4.10 -3.15 30.50
N GLY A 304 3.52 -4.34 30.73
CA GLY A 304 2.23 -4.51 31.40
C GLY A 304 1.05 -4.67 30.45
N GLY A 305 1.29 -4.90 29.15
CA GLY A 305 0.24 -5.12 28.16
C GLY A 305 -0.55 -3.85 27.82
N PHE A 306 -1.62 -4.03 27.03
CA PHE A 306 -2.48 -2.94 26.59
C PHE A 306 -3.90 -3.46 26.35
N ASP A 307 -4.88 -2.78 26.96
CA ASP A 307 -6.30 -2.99 26.66
C ASP A 307 -6.84 -1.88 25.76
N ALA A 308 -7.32 -2.26 24.57
CA ALA A 308 -7.98 -1.38 23.61
C ALA A 308 -9.40 -0.95 24.05
N GLY A 309 -9.93 -1.56 25.11
CA GLY A 309 -11.24 -1.32 25.71
C GLY A 309 -11.46 0.09 26.29
N GLY A 310 -12.54 0.25 27.04
CA GLY A 310 -12.90 1.52 27.69
C GLY A 310 -13.78 2.47 26.87
N PRO A 311 -14.14 3.65 27.43
CA PRO A 311 -15.11 4.60 26.86
C PRO A 311 -14.71 5.15 25.48
N ALA A 312 -15.72 5.47 24.65
CA ALA A 312 -15.51 5.97 23.29
C ALA A 312 -14.65 7.24 23.22
N TRP A 313 -14.80 8.18 24.15
CA TRP A 313 -13.99 9.40 24.16
C TRP A 313 -12.50 9.10 24.43
N LYS A 314 -12.17 8.15 25.32
CA LYS A 314 -10.77 7.72 25.55
C LYS A 314 -10.19 7.06 24.31
N ARG A 315 -10.97 6.25 23.59
CA ARG A 315 -10.58 5.68 22.29
C ARG A 315 -10.28 6.78 21.26
N GLY A 316 -11.18 7.76 21.14
CA GLY A 316 -10.98 8.91 20.24
C GLY A 316 -9.71 9.70 20.55
N VAL A 317 -9.44 9.99 21.83
CA VAL A 317 -8.23 10.71 22.27
C VAL A 317 -6.96 9.87 22.01
N ARG A 318 -6.97 8.56 22.29
CA ARG A 318 -5.85 7.67 21.94
C ARG A 318 -5.55 7.69 20.46
N PHE A 319 -6.59 7.57 19.64
CA PHE A 319 -6.44 7.60 18.19
C PHE A 319 -5.81 8.91 17.71
N ALA A 320 -6.29 10.05 18.21
CA ALA A 320 -5.75 11.37 17.86
C ALA A 320 -4.27 11.50 18.27
N ILE A 321 -3.92 11.18 19.52
CA ILE A 321 -2.53 11.27 20.02
C ILE A 321 -1.62 10.30 19.25
N GLY A 322 -2.08 9.06 19.06
CA GLY A 322 -1.34 8.04 18.32
C GLY A 322 -1.05 8.48 16.89
N LEU A 323 -2.07 9.01 16.19
CA LEU A 323 -1.94 9.50 14.82
C LEU A 323 -1.01 10.71 14.72
N VAL A 324 -1.07 11.64 15.67
CA VAL A 324 -0.11 12.77 15.75
C VAL A 324 1.32 12.25 15.84
N GLY A 325 1.58 11.24 16.67
CA GLY A 325 2.92 10.64 16.76
C GLY A 325 3.36 9.96 15.46
N VAL A 326 2.47 9.25 14.76
CA VAL A 326 2.76 8.68 13.43
C VAL A 326 3.11 9.80 12.44
N LEU A 327 2.33 10.89 12.41
CA LEU A 327 2.57 12.02 11.51
C LEU A 327 3.88 12.75 11.84
N LEU A 328 4.23 12.91 13.12
CA LEU A 328 5.50 13.51 13.54
C LEU A 328 6.69 12.66 13.11
N LEU A 329 6.61 11.33 13.26
CA LEU A 329 7.68 10.44 12.83
C LEU A 329 7.76 10.35 11.30
N TRP A 330 6.62 10.31 10.61
CA TRP A 330 6.58 10.21 9.15
C TRP A 330 7.01 11.50 8.46
N ARG A 331 6.41 12.65 8.81
CA ARG A 331 6.74 13.96 8.22
C ARG A 331 7.95 14.62 8.85
N GLY A 332 8.06 14.62 10.18
CA GLY A 332 9.13 15.31 10.90
C GLY A 332 10.49 14.70 10.58
N LEU A 333 10.70 13.42 10.89
CA LEU A 333 11.95 12.74 10.50
C LEU A 333 12.08 12.68 8.97
N GLY A 334 10.98 12.53 8.23
CA GLY A 334 11.03 12.52 6.78
C GLY A 334 11.40 13.84 6.10
N ALA A 335 11.35 14.97 6.80
CA ALA A 335 11.82 16.26 6.32
C ALA A 335 13.33 16.46 6.55
N VAL A 336 13.89 15.78 7.55
CA VAL A 336 15.31 15.90 7.94
C VAL A 336 16.18 14.81 7.29
N LEU A 337 15.62 13.60 7.14
CA LEU A 337 16.34 12.45 6.61
C LEU A 337 16.35 12.46 5.07
N PRO A 338 17.45 12.03 4.43
CA PRO A 338 17.55 11.95 2.99
C PRO A 338 16.52 10.96 2.41
N ARG A 339 16.05 11.26 1.19
CA ARG A 339 14.98 10.49 0.50
C ARG A 339 15.48 9.76 -0.74
N GLY A 340 16.79 9.71 -0.96
CA GLY A 340 17.40 9.07 -2.12
C GLY A 340 17.22 7.56 -2.15
N GLU A 341 17.65 6.98 -3.26
CA GLU A 341 17.67 5.52 -3.51
C GLU A 341 19.08 4.94 -3.31
N ASP A 342 19.89 5.58 -2.44
CA ASP A 342 21.23 5.14 -2.01
C ASP A 342 21.20 4.41 -0.64
N MET A 343 22.29 3.71 -0.30
CA MET A 343 22.37 2.87 0.91
C MET A 343 22.16 3.63 2.22
N VAL A 344 22.65 4.88 2.32
CA VAL A 344 22.48 5.68 3.54
C VAL A 344 21.01 6.09 3.68
N SER A 345 20.39 6.53 2.59
CA SER A 345 18.96 6.84 2.55
C SER A 345 18.10 5.63 2.91
N TYR A 346 18.44 4.43 2.42
CA TYR A 346 17.71 3.20 2.79
C TYR A 346 17.87 2.84 4.26
N ALA A 347 19.08 2.91 4.82
CA ALA A 347 19.29 2.61 6.25
C ALA A 347 18.48 3.55 7.16
N LEU A 348 18.50 4.86 6.85
CA LEU A 348 17.75 5.86 7.60
C LEU A 348 16.24 5.71 7.40
N ARG A 349 15.79 5.34 6.20
CA ARG A 349 14.39 5.00 5.91
C ARG A 349 13.95 3.78 6.73
N TYR A 350 14.73 2.70 6.74
CA TYR A 350 14.45 1.51 7.55
C TYR A 350 14.26 1.90 9.02
N MET A 351 15.21 2.67 9.58
CA MET A 351 15.14 3.13 10.97
C MET A 351 13.89 3.99 11.23
N ARG A 352 13.56 4.93 10.34
CA ARG A 352 12.36 5.77 10.46
C ARG A 352 11.08 4.93 10.51
N TYR A 353 10.93 4.00 9.58
CA TYR A 353 9.73 3.17 9.52
C TYR A 353 9.67 2.13 10.64
N ALA A 354 10.82 1.63 11.11
CA ALA A 354 10.90 0.85 12.34
C ALA A 354 10.42 1.65 13.56
N LEU A 355 10.80 2.92 13.68
CA LEU A 355 10.30 3.80 14.73
C LEU A 355 8.80 4.05 14.61
N ILE A 356 8.26 4.20 13.40
CA ILE A 356 6.80 4.33 13.18
C ILE A 356 6.07 3.07 13.64
N GLY A 357 6.51 1.88 13.21
CA GLY A 357 5.93 0.61 13.65
C GLY A 357 6.01 0.43 15.17
N PHE A 358 7.18 0.73 15.75
CA PHE A 358 7.40 0.64 17.21
C PHE A 358 6.58 1.67 17.99
N TRP A 359 6.35 2.85 17.41
CA TRP A 359 5.44 3.84 17.98
C TRP A 359 4.01 3.29 18.06
N ILE A 360 3.53 2.65 17.00
CA ILE A 360 2.16 2.12 16.94
C ILE A 360 1.93 1.06 18.02
N THR A 361 2.81 0.05 18.13
CA THR A 361 2.56 -1.11 19.00
C THR A 361 3.29 -1.07 20.35
N GLY A 362 4.28 -0.19 20.52
CA GLY A 362 5.12 -0.11 21.73
C GLY A 362 4.97 1.22 22.48
N LEU A 363 5.43 2.33 21.89
CA LEU A 363 5.50 3.63 22.61
C LEU A 363 4.13 4.25 22.87
N SER A 364 3.20 4.20 21.90
CA SER A 364 1.89 4.82 22.09
C SER A 364 1.03 4.13 23.15
N PRO A 365 0.96 2.77 23.27
CA PRO A 365 0.35 2.12 24.43
C PRO A 365 0.92 2.54 25.79
N LEU A 366 2.25 2.66 25.89
CA LEU A 366 2.94 3.14 27.08
C LEU A 366 2.50 4.56 27.44
N LEU A 367 2.39 5.44 26.44
CA LEU A 367 1.90 6.80 26.64
C LEU A 367 0.43 6.80 27.08
N PHE A 368 -0.43 6.02 26.43
CA PHE A 368 -1.85 5.95 26.77
C PHE A 368 -2.11 5.46 28.18
N THR A 369 -1.37 4.45 28.64
CA THR A 369 -1.48 3.94 30.02
C THR A 369 -0.98 4.97 31.04
N ARG A 370 0.10 5.71 30.75
CA ARG A 370 0.57 6.81 31.61
C ARG A 370 -0.41 7.99 31.69
N LEU A 371 -1.12 8.27 30.61
CA LEU A 371 -2.15 9.32 30.55
C LEU A 371 -3.52 8.86 31.09
N GLY A 372 -3.65 7.62 31.58
CA GLY A 372 -4.94 7.09 32.07
C GLY A 372 -5.98 6.88 30.95
N LEU A 373 -5.54 6.81 29.69
CA LEU A 373 -6.38 6.62 28.51
C LEU A 373 -6.60 5.14 28.16
N ALA A 374 -5.77 4.24 28.69
CA ALA A 374 -5.89 2.80 28.56
C ALA A 374 -5.48 2.11 29.85
N GLU A 375 -5.99 0.90 30.07
CA GLU A 375 -5.56 0.04 31.16
C GLU A 375 -4.43 -0.89 30.72
N ARG A 376 -3.60 -1.28 31.69
CA ARG A 376 -2.67 -2.39 31.52
C ARG A 376 -3.48 -3.68 31.47
N SER A 377 -3.15 -4.57 30.55
CA SER A 377 -3.81 -5.88 30.50
C SER A 377 -3.35 -6.68 31.71
N GLN A 378 -4.16 -6.72 32.77
CA GLN A 378 -3.95 -7.71 33.83
C GLN A 378 -4.03 -9.08 33.18
N THR A 379 -3.09 -9.96 33.52
CA THR A 379 -2.96 -11.33 33.02
C THR A 379 -4.24 -12.16 33.20
N GLN A 380 -5.27 -11.92 32.40
CA GLN A 380 -6.45 -12.78 32.31
C GLN A 380 -6.17 -13.82 31.22
N SER A 381 -5.67 -14.97 31.67
CA SER A 381 -6.00 -16.27 31.09
C SER A 381 -6.01 -16.34 29.56
N TYR A 382 -4.82 -16.37 28.94
CA TYR A 382 -4.61 -16.87 27.58
C TYR A 382 -4.84 -18.40 27.48
N GLN A 383 -5.84 -18.95 28.18
CA GLN A 383 -6.17 -20.38 28.24
C GLN A 383 -7.39 -20.78 27.39
N LYS A 384 -8.00 -19.87 26.62
CA LYS A 384 -9.11 -20.21 25.72
C LYS A 384 -8.83 -19.88 24.26
N VAL A 385 -7.81 -20.54 23.69
CA VAL A 385 -7.83 -20.90 22.27
C VAL A 385 -7.29 -22.33 22.15
N GLN A 386 -8.09 -23.30 22.59
CA GLN A 386 -7.98 -24.64 22.03
C GLN A 386 -8.52 -24.58 20.59
N PRO A 387 -7.87 -25.20 19.61
CA PRO A 387 -8.50 -25.45 18.34
C PRO A 387 -9.66 -26.42 18.61
N ALA A 388 -10.90 -25.97 18.36
CA ALA A 388 -11.98 -26.91 18.14
C ALA A 388 -11.70 -27.61 16.81
N ASN A 389 -11.67 -28.94 16.86
CA ASN A 389 -11.45 -29.87 15.75
C ASN A 389 -12.25 -29.53 14.49
#